data_AF-A0A9D7FE87-F1
#
_entry.id   AF-A0A9D7FE87-F1
#
_cell.length_a   1.000
_cell.length_b   1.000
_cell.length_c   1.000
_cell.angle_alpha   90.00
_cell.angle_beta   90.00
_cell.angle_gamma   90.00
#
_symmetry.space_group_name_H-M   'P 1'
#
loop_
_entity.id
_entity.type
_entity.pdbx_description
1 polymer ?
#
loop_
_entity_poly.entity_id
_entity_poly.type
_entity_poly.pdbx_seq_one_letter_code
_entity_poly.pdbx_strand_id
1 'polypeptide(L)'
;MSTFSKNKMIKNLYYLTSFFAVIGLSSPSFSQNTAPGIVWQRCLGGTGMEPFVTAAQIADGSYIIAGREGSNDGDVTCSTGTVNLLVMKLAPDGEVLWQRCFETDYQGWKVVANSDGGFLMAGKTTSNDCGGSSNQGDADAWIVKMDADGEIEWQRCHGGTAYEEIWDLHQTSDGGFVMAGRTTSNDGDVSGNHGDSDAWVVKLDAAGEIQWQKCLGGTANDDARSAKRHRTGVMS
;
A
#
# COMPACT_ATOMS: atom_id res chain seq x y z
N MET A 1 -38.00 72.40 -30.06
CA MET A 1 -39.32 71.72 -30.13
C MET A 1 -39.49 71.20 -31.55
N SER A 2 -39.69 69.88 -31.71
CA SER A 2 -40.23 69.10 -32.86
C SER A 2 -40.13 69.70 -34.29
N THR A 3 -39.71 69.03 -35.37
CA THR A 3 -39.81 67.61 -35.76
C THR A 3 -39.12 67.44 -37.12
N PHE A 4 -38.62 66.24 -37.40
CA PHE A 4 -37.98 65.79 -38.65
C PHE A 4 -38.95 65.64 -39.84
N SER A 5 -38.47 65.81 -41.09
CA SER A 5 -39.02 65.07 -42.24
C SER A 5 -38.04 64.92 -43.42
N LYS A 6 -37.45 63.71 -43.49
CA LYS A 6 -37.33 62.75 -44.61
C LYS A 6 -37.13 63.18 -46.08
N ASN A 7 -36.18 62.43 -46.67
CA ASN A 7 -36.15 61.79 -48.00
C ASN A 7 -35.33 62.41 -49.13
N LYS A 8 -34.22 61.73 -49.47
CA LYS A 8 -33.70 61.66 -50.85
C LYS A 8 -33.33 60.21 -51.16
N MET A 9 -34.04 59.61 -52.11
CA MET A 9 -33.79 58.28 -52.69
C MET A 9 -32.52 58.30 -53.54
N ILE A 10 -31.61 57.33 -53.40
CA ILE A 10 -30.78 56.82 -54.51
C ILE A 10 -30.54 55.30 -54.33
N LYS A 11 -30.74 54.58 -55.44
CA LYS A 11 -30.57 53.14 -55.70
C LYS A 11 -29.12 52.66 -55.48
N ASN A 12 -28.92 51.40 -55.07
CA ASN A 12 -27.72 50.58 -55.33
C ASN A 12 -28.07 49.11 -55.03
N LEU A 13 -28.32 48.27 -56.04
CA LEU A 13 -27.37 47.45 -56.81
C LEU A 13 -26.64 46.42 -55.93
N TYR A 14 -27.09 45.17 -56.04
CA TYR A 14 -26.65 44.00 -55.29
C TYR A 14 -25.27 43.51 -55.78
N TYR A 15 -24.28 43.46 -54.89
CA TYR A 15 -23.09 42.62 -55.07
C TYR A 15 -23.06 41.57 -53.95
N LEU A 16 -23.18 40.31 -54.35
CA LEU A 16 -23.11 39.15 -53.47
C LEU A 16 -21.62 38.83 -53.22
N THR A 17 -21.08 39.25 -52.08
CA THR A 17 -19.75 38.80 -51.63
C THR A 17 -19.92 37.70 -50.59
N SER A 18 -19.55 36.47 -50.94
CA SER A 18 -19.50 35.33 -50.03
C SER A 18 -18.54 35.61 -48.87
N PHE A 19 -19.06 35.63 -47.64
CA PHE A 19 -18.25 35.61 -46.43
C PHE A 19 -17.89 34.16 -46.10
N PHE A 20 -16.62 33.78 -46.23
CA PHE A 20 -16.11 32.58 -45.56
C PHE A 20 -15.79 32.96 -44.11
N ALA A 21 -16.61 32.50 -43.17
CA ALA A 21 -16.26 32.55 -41.76
C ALA A 21 -15.28 31.41 -41.47
N VAL A 22 -13.98 31.73 -41.35
CA VAL A 22 -13.02 30.81 -40.76
C VAL A 22 -13.24 30.86 -39.25
N ILE A 23 -14.01 29.90 -38.73
CA ILE A 23 -14.07 29.66 -37.29
C ILE A 23 -12.73 29.02 -36.92
N GLY A 24 -11.81 29.83 -36.38
CA GLY A 24 -10.59 29.32 -35.77
C GLY A 24 -10.97 28.48 -34.56
N LEU A 25 -11.06 27.16 -34.74
CA LEU A 25 -11.03 26.22 -33.64
C LEU A 25 -9.62 26.26 -33.08
N SER A 26 -9.37 27.06 -32.05
CA SER A 26 -8.20 26.88 -31.22
C SER A 26 -8.38 25.54 -30.51
N SER A 27 -7.71 24.50 -31.01
CA SER A 27 -7.52 23.26 -30.26
C SER A 27 -7.03 23.65 -28.87
N PRO A 28 -7.59 23.11 -27.78
CA PRO A 28 -6.94 23.27 -26.49
C PRO A 28 -5.53 22.73 -26.64
N SER A 29 -4.54 23.62 -26.55
CA SER A 29 -3.15 23.23 -26.45
C SER A 29 -3.06 22.41 -25.18
N PHE A 30 -2.90 21.09 -25.29
CA PHE A 30 -2.47 20.29 -24.17
C PHE A 30 -1.11 20.87 -23.77
N SER A 31 -1.07 21.59 -22.65
CA SER A 31 0.18 21.90 -21.98
C SER A 31 0.86 20.55 -21.76
N GLN A 32 2.06 20.38 -22.32
CA GLN A 32 2.92 19.29 -21.91
C GLN A 32 3.26 19.54 -20.45
N ASN A 33 2.48 18.91 -19.56
CA ASN A 33 2.81 18.83 -18.17
C ASN A 33 4.09 17.98 -18.15
N THR A 34 5.25 18.64 -18.11
CA THR A 34 6.54 17.97 -17.96
C THR A 34 6.38 17.02 -16.80
N ALA A 35 6.65 15.72 -17.02
CA ALA A 35 6.56 14.74 -15.96
C ALA A 35 7.31 15.30 -14.72
N PRO A 36 6.71 15.25 -13.53
CA PRO A 36 7.36 15.80 -12.34
C PRO A 36 8.76 15.21 -12.23
N GLY A 37 9.76 16.09 -12.12
CA GLY A 37 11.14 15.66 -11.99
C GLY A 37 11.35 14.89 -10.70
N ILE A 38 12.40 14.05 -10.66
CA ILE A 38 12.83 13.39 -9.43
C ILE A 38 13.23 14.49 -8.43
N VAL A 39 12.51 14.57 -7.31
CA VAL A 39 12.79 15.55 -6.24
C VAL A 39 14.02 15.14 -5.44
N TRP A 40 14.14 13.85 -5.14
CA TRP A 40 15.33 13.25 -4.56
C TRP A 40 15.42 11.77 -4.96
N GLN A 41 16.63 11.23 -4.92
CA GLN A 41 16.90 9.81 -5.08
C GLN A 41 18.05 9.42 -4.16
N ARG A 42 17.94 8.26 -3.52
CA ARG A 42 19.01 7.66 -2.72
C ARG A 42 19.16 6.18 -3.02
N CYS A 43 20.38 5.70 -2.93
CA CYS A 43 20.68 4.29 -2.80
C CYS A 43 20.84 4.03 -1.30
N LEU A 44 20.07 3.08 -0.77
CA LEU A 44 20.10 2.70 0.64
C LEU A 44 20.47 1.22 0.70
N GLY A 45 21.44 0.86 1.53
CA GLY A 45 21.91 -0.51 1.65
C GLY A 45 23.37 -0.63 2.06
N GLY A 46 23.89 -1.85 1.91
CA GLY A 46 25.26 -2.24 2.21
C GLY A 46 25.92 -2.94 1.02
N THR A 47 26.86 -3.84 1.30
CA THR A 47 27.57 -4.61 0.27
C THR A 47 26.81 -5.84 -0.22
N GLY A 48 25.79 -6.26 0.50
CA GLY A 48 24.86 -7.34 0.19
C GLY A 48 23.61 -6.89 -0.58
N MET A 49 22.57 -7.73 -0.52
CA MET A 49 21.29 -7.48 -1.19
C MET A 49 20.26 -6.99 -0.18
N GLU A 50 19.75 -5.77 -0.36
CA GLU A 50 18.69 -5.18 0.45
C GLU A 50 17.41 -4.92 -0.37
N PRO A 51 16.66 -5.96 -0.77
CA PRO A 51 15.40 -5.75 -1.46
C PRO A 51 14.38 -5.15 -0.49
N PHE A 52 14.23 -3.82 -0.51
CA PHE A 52 13.04 -3.16 0.01
C PHE A 52 11.84 -3.57 -0.84
N VAL A 53 10.89 -4.26 -0.23
CA VAL A 53 9.71 -4.80 -0.92
C VAL A 53 8.50 -3.86 -0.81
N THR A 54 8.59 -2.87 0.07
CA THR A 54 7.44 -2.03 0.40
C THR A 54 7.87 -0.67 0.92
N ALA A 55 7.06 0.34 0.63
CA ALA A 55 7.22 1.71 1.10
C ALA A 55 5.84 2.33 1.37
N ALA A 56 5.74 3.14 2.43
CA ALA A 56 4.56 3.95 2.71
C ALA A 56 4.97 5.36 3.17
N GLN A 57 4.21 6.36 2.74
CA GLN A 57 4.36 7.73 3.23
C GLN A 57 3.50 7.94 4.48
N ILE A 58 4.03 8.69 5.43
CA ILE A 58 3.40 9.05 6.71
C ILE A 58 2.84 10.47 6.60
N ALA A 59 1.86 10.82 7.43
CA ALA A 59 1.15 12.10 7.37
C ALA A 59 2.07 13.33 7.54
N ASP A 60 3.21 13.18 8.21
CA ASP A 60 4.24 14.23 8.40
C ASP A 60 5.17 14.38 7.17
N GLY A 61 4.95 13.59 6.11
CA GLY A 61 5.76 13.59 4.90
C GLY A 61 6.96 12.64 4.95
N SER A 62 7.26 12.03 6.09
CA SER A 62 8.29 10.99 6.22
C SER A 62 7.85 9.70 5.53
N TYR A 63 8.79 8.78 5.33
CA TYR A 63 8.54 7.49 4.68
C TYR A 63 8.98 6.35 5.57
N ILE A 64 8.26 5.23 5.51
CA ILE A 64 8.70 3.95 6.05
C ILE A 64 8.98 3.02 4.87
N ILE A 65 10.13 2.36 4.90
CA ILE A 65 10.48 1.31 3.95
C ILE A 65 10.82 0.05 4.71
N ALA A 66 10.51 -1.10 4.10
CA ALA A 66 10.89 -2.37 4.68
C ALA A 66 11.26 -3.40 3.62
N GLY A 67 12.14 -4.31 4.01
CA GLY A 67 12.74 -5.28 3.11
C GLY A 67 13.49 -6.37 3.83
N ARG A 68 14.05 -7.27 3.03
CA ARG A 68 15.07 -8.21 3.52
C ARG A 68 16.42 -7.52 3.56
N GLU A 69 17.23 -7.92 4.51
CA GLU A 69 18.59 -7.43 4.69
C GLU A 69 19.57 -8.60 4.68
N GLY A 70 20.77 -8.35 4.15
CA GLY A 70 21.89 -9.29 4.16
C GLY A 70 23.24 -8.60 4.31
N SER A 71 23.26 -7.43 4.95
CA SER A 71 24.41 -6.56 5.14
C SER A 71 24.43 -5.92 6.52
N ASN A 72 25.60 -5.88 7.13
CA ASN A 72 25.87 -5.16 8.38
C ASN A 72 26.80 -3.95 8.16
N ASP A 73 26.79 -3.38 6.96
CA ASP A 73 27.61 -2.25 6.55
C ASP A 73 26.83 -1.21 5.73
N GLY A 74 27.50 -0.10 5.39
CA GLY A 74 26.89 1.01 4.65
C GLY A 74 25.85 1.75 5.48
N ASP A 75 24.67 1.95 4.92
CA ASP A 75 23.54 2.59 5.60
C ASP A 75 22.84 1.63 6.59
N VAL A 76 23.14 0.32 6.54
CA VAL A 76 22.59 -0.70 7.42
C VAL A 76 23.56 -0.97 8.56
N THR A 77 23.21 -0.52 9.77
CA THR A 77 24.08 -0.63 10.94
C THR A 77 23.45 -1.40 12.09
N CYS A 78 22.17 -1.81 11.99
CA CYS A 78 21.49 -2.57 13.04
C CYS A 78 21.66 -4.09 12.95
N SER A 79 22.21 -4.61 11.84
CA SER A 79 22.25 -6.05 11.59
C SER A 79 23.48 -6.74 12.19
N THR A 80 23.30 -7.99 12.61
CA THR A 80 24.36 -8.90 13.05
C THR A 80 24.94 -9.74 11.91
N GLY A 81 24.47 -9.55 10.66
CA GLY A 81 24.94 -10.27 9.46
C GLY A 81 24.21 -11.57 9.16
N THR A 82 23.07 -11.81 9.82
CA THR A 82 22.12 -12.89 9.48
C THR A 82 20.90 -12.31 8.77
N VAL A 83 20.41 -13.00 7.74
CA VAL A 83 19.38 -12.47 6.82
C VAL A 83 18.04 -12.33 7.52
N ASN A 84 17.56 -11.09 7.66
CA ASN A 84 16.44 -10.74 8.52
C ASN A 84 15.58 -9.62 7.91
N LEU A 85 14.56 -9.18 8.63
CA LEU A 85 13.72 -8.05 8.24
C LEU A 85 14.36 -6.73 8.66
N LEU A 86 14.51 -5.81 7.71
CA LEU A 86 14.94 -4.44 7.93
C LEU A 86 13.77 -3.48 7.73
N VAL A 87 13.58 -2.58 8.70
CA VAL A 87 12.63 -1.47 8.63
C VAL A 87 13.40 -0.17 8.83
N MET A 88 13.18 0.80 7.93
CA MET A 88 13.82 2.12 8.00
C MET A 88 12.79 3.23 7.86
N LYS A 89 12.87 4.22 8.75
CA LYS A 89 12.14 5.48 8.60
C LYS A 89 13.05 6.52 7.96
N LEU A 90 12.54 7.19 6.94
CA LEU A 90 13.23 8.23 6.19
C LEU A 90 12.54 9.58 6.37
N ALA A 91 13.32 10.64 6.49
CA ALA A 91 12.85 12.01 6.41
C ALA A 91 12.29 12.32 4.99
N PRO A 92 11.54 13.42 4.82
CA PRO A 92 10.97 13.79 3.52
C PRO A 92 11.99 13.98 2.39
N ASP A 93 13.26 14.24 2.73
CA ASP A 93 14.40 14.37 1.80
C ASP A 93 15.20 13.06 1.62
N GLY A 94 14.77 11.97 2.27
CA GLY A 94 15.40 10.66 2.22
C GLY A 94 16.48 10.41 3.27
N GLU A 95 16.75 11.33 4.21
CA GLU A 95 17.65 11.04 5.34
C GLU A 95 17.13 9.89 6.20
N VAL A 96 17.99 8.92 6.58
CA VAL A 96 17.60 7.83 7.47
C VAL A 96 17.45 8.38 8.89
N LEU A 97 16.22 8.39 9.39
CA LEU A 97 15.90 8.84 10.76
C LEU A 97 16.18 7.73 11.77
N TRP A 98 15.77 6.50 11.46
CA TRP A 98 16.08 5.33 12.26
C TRP A 98 15.99 4.04 11.44
N GLN A 99 16.59 2.97 11.97
CA GLN A 99 16.52 1.61 11.46
C GLN A 99 16.20 0.61 12.57
N ARG A 100 15.51 -0.47 12.22
CA ARG A 100 15.25 -1.65 13.07
C ARG A 100 15.50 -2.91 12.26
N CYS A 101 16.24 -3.83 12.87
CA CYS A 101 16.55 -5.14 12.32
C CYS A 101 15.86 -6.18 13.21
N PHE A 102 15.05 -7.04 12.63
CA PHE A 102 14.30 -8.07 13.36
C PHE A 102 14.86 -9.44 13.01
N GLU A 103 15.57 -10.06 13.96
CA GLU A 103 16.27 -11.36 13.82
C GLU A 103 15.31 -12.53 13.69
N THR A 104 14.80 -12.74 12.48
CA THR A 104 13.58 -13.48 12.23
C THR A 104 13.64 -14.14 10.86
N ASP A 105 13.01 -15.31 10.73
CA ASP A 105 12.86 -16.01 9.45
C ASP A 105 11.81 -15.37 8.52
N TYR A 106 11.36 -14.16 8.86
CA TYR A 106 10.18 -13.54 8.31
C TYR A 106 10.33 -13.21 6.82
N GLN A 107 9.21 -13.34 6.12
CA GLN A 107 9.02 -12.78 4.79
C GLN A 107 7.94 -11.73 4.90
N GLY A 108 8.32 -10.52 5.32
CA GLY A 108 7.43 -9.36 5.36
C GLY A 108 7.19 -8.85 3.95
N TRP A 109 5.93 -8.76 3.53
CA TRP A 109 5.57 -8.38 2.16
C TRP A 109 5.00 -6.97 2.06
N LYS A 110 4.45 -6.44 3.16
CA LYS A 110 3.71 -5.18 3.15
C LYS A 110 3.91 -4.39 4.43
N VAL A 111 4.20 -3.09 4.30
CA VAL A 111 4.14 -2.11 5.39
C VAL A 111 3.04 -1.08 5.11
N VAL A 112 2.35 -0.65 6.16
CA VAL A 112 1.34 0.42 6.11
C VAL A 112 1.53 1.34 7.32
N ALA A 113 1.50 2.64 7.07
CA ALA A 113 1.45 3.64 8.14
C ALA A 113 0.04 3.71 8.73
N ASN A 114 -0.03 3.75 10.05
CA ASN A 114 -1.28 3.87 10.80
C ASN A 114 -1.67 5.33 11.00
N SER A 115 -2.95 5.55 11.30
CA SER A 115 -3.45 6.88 11.65
C SER A 115 -2.85 7.46 12.93
N ASP A 116 -2.30 6.61 13.80
CA ASP A 116 -1.63 6.99 15.06
C ASP A 116 -0.14 7.35 14.87
N GLY A 117 0.38 7.27 13.64
CA GLY A 117 1.80 7.51 13.34
C GLY A 117 2.71 6.29 13.50
N GLY A 118 2.16 5.16 13.99
CA GLY A 118 2.83 3.86 14.00
C GLY A 118 2.73 3.13 12.66
N PHE A 119 3.09 1.85 12.67
CA PHE A 119 3.19 1.02 11.47
C PHE A 119 2.56 -0.35 11.70
N LEU A 120 2.01 -0.96 10.66
CA LEU A 120 1.90 -2.41 10.61
C LEU A 120 2.71 -3.00 9.49
N MET A 121 3.12 -4.23 9.74
CA MET A 121 3.63 -5.12 8.72
C MET A 121 2.91 -6.46 8.77
N ALA A 122 2.77 -7.08 7.59
CA ALA A 122 2.33 -8.46 7.47
C ALA A 122 3.26 -9.27 6.57
N GLY A 123 3.29 -10.57 6.84
CA GLY A 123 4.07 -11.56 6.13
C GLY A 123 3.72 -12.98 6.57
N LYS A 124 4.74 -13.84 6.63
CA LYS A 124 4.67 -15.17 7.23
C LYS A 124 5.87 -15.43 8.14
N THR A 125 5.76 -16.42 9.01
CA THR A 125 6.88 -16.92 9.82
C THR A 125 6.83 -18.44 9.99
N THR A 126 7.99 -19.07 10.20
CA THR A 126 8.10 -20.45 10.71
C THR A 126 8.54 -20.49 12.19
N SER A 127 8.71 -19.32 12.81
CA SER A 127 9.11 -19.12 14.20
C SER A 127 7.94 -19.25 15.16
N ASN A 128 8.22 -19.70 16.38
CA ASN A 128 7.24 -19.78 17.46
C ASN A 128 7.16 -18.49 18.31
N ASP A 129 8.00 -17.48 18.03
CA ASP A 129 8.00 -16.20 18.77
C ASP A 129 7.05 -15.19 18.14
N CYS A 130 5.77 -15.28 18.49
CA CYS A 130 4.73 -14.41 17.97
C CYS A 130 4.07 -13.55 19.06
N GLY A 131 4.83 -13.09 20.05
CA GLY A 131 4.36 -12.05 21.00
C GLY A 131 3.12 -12.46 21.80
N GLY A 132 3.06 -13.73 22.21
CA GLY A 132 1.98 -14.29 23.02
C GLY A 132 1.13 -15.34 22.29
N SER A 133 1.19 -15.40 20.96
CA SER A 133 0.78 -16.59 20.19
C SER A 133 2.01 -17.36 19.67
N SER A 134 1.77 -18.47 18.98
CA SER A 134 2.82 -19.33 18.41
C SER A 134 2.40 -19.81 17.04
N ASN A 135 3.38 -20.08 16.17
CA ASN A 135 3.15 -20.79 14.93
C ASN A 135 2.49 -22.17 15.18
N GLN A 136 1.45 -22.50 14.42
CA GLN A 136 0.62 -23.70 14.56
C GLN A 136 0.92 -24.77 13.51
N GLY A 137 1.77 -24.47 12.53
CA GLY A 137 2.03 -25.34 11.40
C GLY A 137 3.39 -25.14 10.72
N ASP A 138 3.41 -25.31 9.40
CA ASP A 138 4.62 -25.13 8.59
C ASP A 138 5.03 -23.66 8.53
N ALA A 139 4.05 -22.76 8.31
CA ALA A 139 4.25 -21.32 8.44
C ALA A 139 2.91 -20.61 8.69
N ASP A 140 2.88 -19.70 9.64
CA ASP A 140 1.69 -18.90 9.94
C ASP A 140 1.80 -17.48 9.40
N ALA A 141 0.65 -16.84 9.18
CA ALA A 141 0.59 -15.42 8.89
C ALA A 141 1.11 -14.63 10.09
N TRP A 142 2.15 -13.83 9.89
CA TRP A 142 2.73 -12.98 10.93
C TRP A 142 2.35 -11.53 10.70
N ILE A 143 1.84 -10.88 11.75
CA ILE A 143 1.45 -9.48 11.76
C ILE A 143 2.13 -8.81 12.96
N VAL A 144 2.73 -7.65 12.73
CA VAL A 144 3.33 -6.83 13.78
C VAL A 144 2.81 -5.41 13.69
N LYS A 145 2.47 -4.83 14.85
CA LYS A 145 2.22 -3.41 15.02
C LYS A 145 3.38 -2.79 15.78
N MET A 146 3.89 -1.69 15.26
CA MET A 146 4.95 -0.90 15.86
C MET A 146 4.47 0.53 16.10
N ASP A 147 5.06 1.18 17.09
CA ASP A 147 4.88 2.60 17.33
C ASP A 147 5.67 3.46 16.32
N ALA A 148 5.61 4.79 16.48
CA ALA A 148 6.26 5.74 15.58
C ALA A 148 7.80 5.70 15.61
N ASP A 149 8.37 5.12 16.66
CA ASP A 149 9.80 4.97 16.90
C ASP A 149 10.32 3.59 16.45
N GLY A 150 9.41 2.71 16.00
CA GLY A 150 9.72 1.37 15.49
C GLY A 150 9.77 0.30 16.59
N GLU A 151 9.30 0.59 17.79
CA GLU A 151 9.20 -0.40 18.86
C GLU A 151 7.93 -1.25 18.68
N ILE A 152 8.05 -2.56 18.92
CA ILE A 152 6.92 -3.49 18.80
C ILE A 152 5.91 -3.21 19.92
N GLU A 153 4.68 -2.86 19.54
CA GLU A 153 3.55 -2.79 20.47
C GLU A 153 2.94 -4.17 20.68
N TRP A 154 2.74 -4.91 19.58
CA TRP A 154 2.31 -6.31 19.60
C TRP A 154 2.66 -7.00 18.28
N GLN A 155 2.71 -8.33 18.33
CA GLN A 155 2.80 -9.20 17.16
C GLN A 155 1.90 -10.42 17.35
N ARG A 156 1.45 -11.03 16.25
CA ARG A 156 0.56 -12.21 16.22
C ARG A 156 0.91 -13.14 15.08
N CYS A 157 0.77 -14.43 15.34
CA CYS A 157 0.66 -15.49 14.35
C CYS A 157 -0.77 -15.98 14.26
N HIS A 158 -1.28 -16.10 13.04
CA HIS A 158 -2.61 -16.63 12.71
C HIS A 158 -2.46 -17.70 11.63
N GLY A 159 -3.06 -18.86 11.83
CA GLY A 159 -2.92 -19.96 10.88
C GLY A 159 -3.51 -21.28 11.35
N GLY A 160 -3.15 -22.33 10.63
CA GLY A 160 -3.53 -23.70 10.91
C GLY A 160 -2.32 -24.62 10.92
N THR A 161 -2.52 -25.89 10.64
CA THR A 161 -1.42 -26.87 10.67
C THR A 161 -0.51 -26.84 9.44
N ALA A 162 -0.90 -26.12 8.38
CA ALA A 162 -0.16 -26.04 7.12
C ALA A 162 0.46 -24.65 6.92
N TYR A 163 0.20 -24.00 5.78
CA TYR A 163 0.93 -22.82 5.33
C TYR A 163 0.00 -21.63 5.05
N GLU A 164 0.25 -20.52 5.74
CA GLU A 164 -0.42 -19.23 5.59
C GLU A 164 0.57 -18.13 5.22
N GLU A 165 0.15 -17.26 4.32
CA GLU A 165 0.98 -16.14 3.88
C GLU A 165 0.14 -14.94 3.48
N ILE A 166 0.45 -13.78 4.06
CA ILE A 166 -0.26 -12.52 3.80
C ILE A 166 0.58 -11.62 2.89
N TRP A 167 -0.04 -11.08 1.84
CA TRP A 167 0.62 -10.18 0.90
C TRP A 167 0.14 -8.74 0.96
N ASP A 168 -1.05 -8.48 1.51
CA ASP A 168 -1.56 -7.12 1.67
C ASP A 168 -2.33 -6.96 2.98
N LEU A 169 -2.28 -5.74 3.52
CA LEU A 169 -2.80 -5.37 4.82
C LEU A 169 -3.28 -3.91 4.77
N HIS A 170 -4.42 -3.61 5.40
CA HIS A 170 -4.94 -2.24 5.53
C HIS A 170 -5.60 -2.03 6.89
N GLN A 171 -5.36 -0.88 7.51
CA GLN A 171 -6.13 -0.44 8.68
C GLN A 171 -7.57 -0.08 8.27
N THR A 172 -8.53 -0.52 9.06
CA THR A 172 -9.96 -0.19 8.90
C THR A 172 -10.36 1.00 9.77
N SER A 173 -11.48 1.64 9.43
CA SER A 173 -11.93 2.86 10.11
C SER A 173 -12.39 2.66 11.56
N ASP A 174 -12.63 1.41 11.95
CA ASP A 174 -12.92 1.00 13.33
C ASP A 174 -11.64 0.77 14.16
N GLY A 175 -10.45 1.03 13.58
CA GLY A 175 -9.15 0.83 14.23
C GLY A 175 -8.60 -0.59 14.13
N GLY A 176 -9.35 -1.54 13.57
CA GLY A 176 -8.86 -2.88 13.26
C GLY A 176 -8.13 -2.96 11.92
N PHE A 177 -7.97 -4.17 11.38
CA PHE A 177 -7.18 -4.41 10.17
C PHE A 177 -7.82 -5.45 9.26
N VAL A 178 -7.67 -5.31 7.95
CA VAL A 178 -8.00 -6.35 6.97
C VAL A 178 -6.73 -6.80 6.28
N MET A 179 -6.54 -8.11 6.23
CA MET A 179 -5.43 -8.75 5.53
C MET A 179 -5.93 -9.69 4.45
N ALA A 180 -5.10 -9.86 3.42
CA ALA A 180 -5.36 -10.73 2.28
C ALA A 180 -4.11 -11.50 1.88
N GLY A 181 -4.29 -12.78 1.62
CA GLY A 181 -3.21 -13.70 1.33
C GLY A 181 -3.69 -15.03 0.78
N ARG A 182 -3.00 -16.09 1.15
CA ARG A 182 -3.39 -17.48 0.89
C ARG A 182 -3.29 -18.34 2.13
N THR A 183 -3.99 -19.46 2.10
CA THR A 183 -3.91 -20.53 3.08
C THR A 183 -3.95 -21.89 2.39
N THR A 184 -3.17 -22.84 2.87
CA THR A 184 -3.31 -24.27 2.53
C THR A 184 -3.89 -25.08 3.69
N SER A 185 -4.23 -24.43 4.81
CA SER A 185 -4.85 -25.04 5.98
C SER A 185 -6.37 -25.12 5.87
N ASN A 186 -6.99 -25.90 6.75
CA ASN A 186 -8.45 -25.91 6.94
C ASN A 186 -8.83 -26.18 8.41
N ASP A 187 -7.94 -25.78 9.31
CA ASP A 187 -8.01 -25.94 10.76
C ASP A 187 -7.35 -24.74 11.48
N GLY A 188 -7.34 -24.79 12.82
CA GLY A 188 -6.86 -23.67 13.64
C GLY A 188 -7.74 -22.44 13.46
N ASP A 189 -7.12 -21.34 13.04
CA ASP A 189 -7.78 -20.08 12.70
C ASP A 189 -8.44 -20.11 11.31
N VAL A 190 -8.10 -21.09 10.48
CA VAL A 190 -8.57 -21.21 9.10
C VAL A 190 -9.76 -22.17 9.03
N SER A 191 -10.78 -21.79 8.27
CA SER A 191 -11.87 -22.71 7.94
C SER A 191 -12.49 -22.41 6.58
N GLY A 192 -12.85 -23.46 5.85
CA GLY A 192 -13.54 -23.36 4.56
C GLY A 192 -12.61 -23.31 3.36
N ASN A 193 -11.37 -23.81 3.47
CA ASN A 193 -10.52 -24.02 2.30
C ASN A 193 -11.11 -25.14 1.42
N HIS A 194 -11.18 -24.91 0.11
CA HIS A 194 -11.86 -25.76 -0.87
C HIS A 194 -10.91 -26.66 -1.67
N GLY A 195 -9.60 -26.57 -1.46
CA GLY A 195 -8.62 -27.30 -2.28
C GLY A 195 -7.17 -27.18 -1.80
N ASP A 196 -6.26 -27.11 -2.77
CA ASP A 196 -4.81 -27.04 -2.52
C ASP A 196 -4.41 -25.74 -1.81
N SER A 197 -4.98 -24.61 -2.22
CA SER A 197 -4.76 -23.30 -1.62
C SER A 197 -5.93 -22.38 -1.96
N ASP A 198 -6.45 -21.66 -0.97
CA ASP A 198 -7.48 -20.65 -1.18
C ASP A 198 -7.00 -19.25 -0.82
N ALA A 199 -7.63 -18.25 -1.43
CA ALA A 199 -7.44 -16.88 -1.03
C ALA A 199 -8.00 -16.69 0.38
N TRP A 200 -7.16 -16.23 1.31
CA TRP A 200 -7.56 -16.03 2.70
C TRP A 200 -7.70 -14.54 2.99
N VAL A 201 -8.90 -14.13 3.40
CA VAL A 201 -9.23 -12.75 3.78
C VAL A 201 -9.66 -12.74 5.24
N VAL A 202 -8.98 -11.93 6.05
CA VAL A 202 -9.19 -11.90 7.49
C VAL A 202 -9.39 -10.46 7.97
N LYS A 203 -10.36 -10.26 8.85
CA LYS A 203 -10.52 -9.03 9.62
C LYS A 203 -10.05 -9.28 11.04
N LEU A 204 -9.13 -8.44 11.46
CA LEU A 204 -8.62 -8.34 12.82
C LEU A 204 -9.24 -7.13 13.53
N ASP A 205 -9.35 -7.22 14.85
CA ASP A 205 -9.60 -6.07 15.72
C ASP A 205 -8.31 -5.24 15.96
N ALA A 206 -8.39 -4.22 16.80
CA ALA A 206 -7.25 -3.35 17.10
C ALA A 206 -6.14 -4.03 17.92
N ALA A 207 -6.44 -5.13 18.59
CA ALA A 207 -5.49 -5.95 19.35
C ALA A 207 -4.85 -7.06 18.50
N GLY A 208 -5.25 -7.16 17.23
CA GLY A 208 -4.75 -8.16 16.30
C GLY A 208 -5.50 -9.50 16.37
N GLU A 209 -6.65 -9.57 17.04
CA GLU A 209 -7.44 -10.81 17.16
C GLU A 209 -8.45 -10.95 16.02
N ILE A 210 -8.71 -12.18 15.58
CA ILE A 210 -9.61 -12.46 14.45
C ILE A 210 -11.06 -12.15 14.81
N GLN A 211 -11.68 -11.27 14.04
CA GLN A 211 -13.13 -11.00 14.10
C GLN A 211 -13.91 -11.88 13.12
N TRP A 212 -13.37 -12.05 11.92
CA TRP A 212 -13.89 -12.98 10.92
C TRP A 212 -12.80 -13.32 9.91
N GLN A 213 -12.97 -14.47 9.26
CA GLN A 213 -12.10 -14.92 8.18
C GLN A 213 -12.94 -15.56 7.06
N LYS A 214 -12.43 -15.55 5.83
CA LYS A 214 -13.03 -16.21 4.67
C LYS A 214 -11.96 -16.81 3.78
N CYS A 215 -12.16 -18.06 3.38
CA CYS A 215 -11.49 -18.69 2.24
C CYS A 215 -12.34 -18.50 0.98
N LEU A 216 -11.69 -18.08 -0.11
CA LEU A 216 -12.31 -17.83 -1.40
C LEU A 216 -11.52 -18.57 -2.48
N GLY A 217 -12.10 -19.59 -3.09
CA GLY A 217 -11.45 -20.37 -4.14
C GLY A 217 -12.23 -21.62 -4.53
N GLY A 218 -11.57 -22.50 -5.27
CA GLY A 218 -12.08 -23.79 -5.70
C GLY A 218 -11.14 -24.94 -5.31
N THR A 219 -11.12 -26.01 -6.09
CA THR A 219 -10.30 -27.19 -5.76
C THR A 219 -8.81 -27.02 -6.07
N ALA A 220 -8.42 -25.96 -6.78
CA ALA A 220 -7.06 -25.69 -7.22
C ALA A 220 -6.45 -24.55 -6.37
N ASN A 221 -5.38 -23.92 -6.86
CA ASN A 221 -4.75 -22.78 -6.17
C ASN A 221 -5.44 -21.46 -6.53
N ASP A 222 -5.95 -20.78 -5.51
CA ASP A 222 -6.49 -19.43 -5.56
C ASP A 222 -5.74 -18.55 -4.53
N ASP A 223 -5.33 -17.34 -4.94
CA ASP A 223 -4.49 -16.44 -4.13
C ASP A 223 -5.10 -15.02 -4.10
N ALA A 224 -5.15 -14.35 -2.93
CA ALA A 224 -5.46 -12.91 -2.85
C ALA A 224 -4.19 -12.06 -2.65
N ARG A 225 -3.73 -11.41 -3.72
CA ARG A 225 -2.50 -10.60 -3.72
C ARG A 225 -2.64 -9.16 -3.23
N SER A 226 -3.87 -8.62 -3.21
CA SER A 226 -4.13 -7.22 -2.89
C SER A 226 -5.56 -7.05 -2.41
N ALA A 227 -5.72 -6.30 -1.33
CA ALA A 227 -7.00 -5.78 -0.86
C ALA A 227 -6.93 -4.26 -0.88
N LYS A 228 -8.03 -3.57 -1.18
CA LYS A 228 -8.06 -2.11 -1.14
C LYS A 228 -9.34 -1.66 -0.48
N ARG A 229 -9.21 -0.71 0.44
CA ARG A 229 -10.36 -0.04 1.02
C ARG A 229 -11.10 0.73 -0.07
N HIS A 230 -12.39 0.47 -0.21
CA HIS A 230 -13.27 1.25 -1.07
C HIS A 230 -13.43 2.68 -0.51
N ARG A 231 -13.29 3.71 -1.37
CA ARG A 231 -13.22 5.13 -0.96
C ARG A 231 -14.57 5.77 -0.60
N THR A 232 -15.67 5.03 -0.56
CA THR A 232 -16.95 5.60 -0.10
C THR A 232 -17.12 5.34 1.39
N GLY A 233 -17.13 6.40 2.19
CA GLY A 233 -17.37 6.38 3.64
C GLY A 233 -18.80 5.99 4.05
N VAL A 234 -19.49 5.17 3.26
CA VAL A 234 -20.78 4.58 3.59
C VAL A 234 -20.76 3.17 3.03
N MET A 235 -20.70 2.16 3.91
CA MET A 235 -20.96 0.78 3.55
C MET A 235 -22.46 0.54 3.72
N SER A 236 -23.16 0.30 2.62
CA SER A 236 -24.46 -0.38 2.60
C SER A 236 -24.22 -1.86 2.34
#